data_AF-A0AAV6V8I4-F1
#
_entry.id   AF-A0AAV6V8I4-F1
#
_cell.length_a   1.000
_cell.length_b   1.000
_cell.length_c   1.000
_cell.angle_alpha   90.00
_cell.angle_beta   90.00
_cell.angle_gamma   90.00
#
_symmetry.space_group_name_H-M   'P 1'
#
loop_
_entity.id
_entity.type
_entity.pdbx_description
1 polymer ?
#
loop_
_entity_poly.entity_id
_entity_poly.type
_entity_poly.pdbx_seq_one_letter_code
_entity_poly.pdbx_strand_id
1 'polypeptide(L)'
;MKFTTITLGIILALSCSVFADPQCHTSEFMQCVDIAVNWLHTLPKQSLPETDDEIVYECQELTKAIECGLKYKDSCMTPLQKEFVGLLLDGVFEYRDSFCEKGSALRTKYLTHATCLNKVSKSEGVKEQIEYILAVVENMVSQKDSDKIMYACCGYRKIHGEFLKMSLDTCGKEATDMVIEFISMFMAQLPDVLCNSMDGTEDRCQKLLPPPGTKVSSDLKNTALFEFIEDALSNWIDL
;
A
#
# COMPACT_ATOMS: atom_id res chain seq x y z
N MET A 1 -37.72 -29.13 -0.87
CA MET A 1 -36.39 -28.67 -1.37
C MET A 1 -36.12 -27.19 -1.19
N LYS A 2 -37.07 -26.25 -1.39
CA LYS A 2 -36.80 -24.80 -1.21
C LYS A 2 -36.58 -24.34 0.25
N PHE A 3 -37.19 -25.02 1.23
CA PHE A 3 -37.03 -24.68 2.66
C PHE A 3 -35.67 -25.08 3.24
N THR A 4 -35.04 -26.12 2.69
CA THR A 4 -33.74 -26.64 3.16
C THR A 4 -32.56 -25.77 2.71
N THR A 5 -32.69 -25.08 1.57
CA THR A 5 -31.67 -24.15 1.06
C THR A 5 -31.66 -22.82 1.81
N ILE A 6 -32.84 -22.34 2.23
CA ILE A 6 -32.98 -21.08 3.00
C ILE A 6 -32.42 -21.25 4.41
N THR A 7 -32.65 -22.40 5.05
CA THR A 7 -32.12 -22.70 6.38
C THR A 7 -30.60 -22.88 6.37
N LEU A 8 -30.03 -23.51 5.33
CA LEU A 8 -28.57 -23.60 5.17
C LEU A 8 -27.92 -22.23 4.94
N GLY A 9 -28.58 -21.36 4.15
CA GLY A 9 -28.11 -19.99 3.89
C GLY A 9 -28.13 -19.10 5.14
N ILE A 10 -29.12 -19.25 6.01
CA ILE A 10 -29.20 -18.51 7.29
C ILE A 10 -28.13 -19.02 8.28
N ILE A 11 -27.85 -20.33 8.31
CA ILE A 11 -26.78 -20.90 9.17
C ILE A 11 -25.39 -20.47 8.67
N LEU A 12 -25.17 -20.37 7.36
CA LEU A 12 -23.93 -19.84 6.77
C LEU A 12 -23.77 -18.32 7.01
N ALA A 13 -24.85 -17.54 6.94
CA ALA A 13 -24.81 -16.11 7.24
C ALA A 13 -24.60 -15.82 8.75
N LEU A 14 -25.22 -16.63 9.62
CA LEU A 14 -25.02 -16.54 11.07
C LEU A 14 -23.59 -16.96 11.47
N SER A 15 -23.00 -17.96 10.81
CA SER A 15 -21.61 -18.33 11.08
C SER A 15 -20.62 -17.21 10.70
N CYS A 16 -20.80 -16.52 9.56
CA CYS A 16 -19.99 -15.32 9.26
C CYS A 16 -20.17 -14.17 10.27
N SER A 17 -21.33 -14.08 10.93
CA SER A 17 -21.60 -13.07 11.96
C SER A 17 -21.04 -13.44 13.35
N VAL A 18 -20.67 -14.71 13.55
CA VAL A 18 -20.18 -15.28 14.81
C VAL A 18 -18.65 -15.42 14.83
N PHE A 19 -17.97 -15.18 13.70
CA PHE A 19 -16.51 -15.25 13.61
C PHE A 19 -15.77 -13.91 13.86
N ALA A 20 -16.48 -12.82 14.06
CA ALA A 20 -15.90 -11.60 14.63
C ALA A 20 -16.09 -11.66 16.15
N ASP A 21 -15.00 -11.72 16.91
CA ASP A 21 -15.08 -11.55 18.36
C ASP A 21 -15.79 -10.21 18.65
N PRO A 22 -16.89 -10.18 19.43
CA PRO A 22 -17.62 -8.94 19.71
C PRO A 22 -16.78 -7.86 20.41
N GLN A 23 -15.59 -8.20 20.91
CA GLN A 23 -14.63 -7.23 21.44
C GLN A 23 -13.78 -6.55 20.36
N CYS A 24 -13.78 -7.07 19.14
CA CYS A 24 -12.88 -6.65 18.07
C CYS A 24 -13.58 -5.70 17.09
N HIS A 25 -13.47 -4.41 17.37
CA HIS A 25 -13.95 -3.36 16.48
C HIS A 25 -12.88 -2.94 15.48
N THR A 26 -13.27 -2.67 14.23
CA THR A 26 -12.36 -2.14 13.20
C THR A 26 -11.70 -0.83 13.60
N SER A 27 -12.32 -0.05 14.50
CA SER A 27 -11.73 1.16 15.09
C SER A 27 -10.43 0.90 15.85
N GLU A 28 -10.25 -0.29 16.44
CA GLU A 28 -9.00 -0.63 17.12
C GLU A 28 -7.85 -0.85 16.13
N PHE A 29 -8.15 -1.45 14.98
CA PHE A 29 -7.19 -1.55 13.89
C PHE A 29 -6.86 -0.17 13.30
N MET A 30 -7.87 0.69 13.13
CA MET A 30 -7.66 2.06 12.63
C MET A 30 -6.73 2.87 13.54
N GLN A 31 -6.79 2.71 14.87
CA GLN A 31 -5.82 3.37 15.77
C GLN A 31 -4.37 2.97 15.48
N CYS A 32 -4.12 1.75 15.02
CA CYS A 32 -2.79 1.31 14.61
C CYS A 32 -2.35 1.98 13.31
N VAL A 33 -3.27 2.16 12.37
CA VAL A 33 -3.05 2.88 11.11
C VAL A 33 -2.78 4.36 11.37
N ASP A 34 -3.52 4.97 12.31
CA ASP A 34 -3.35 6.36 12.69
C ASP A 34 -1.93 6.64 13.21
N ILE A 35 -1.25 5.69 13.86
CA ILE A 35 0.16 5.86 14.26
C ILE A 35 1.04 6.12 13.04
N ALA A 36 0.88 5.32 11.97
CA ALA A 36 1.65 5.48 10.75
C ALA A 36 1.29 6.77 9.98
N VAL A 37 0.00 7.10 9.90
CA VAL A 37 -0.48 8.33 9.25
C VAL A 37 0.00 9.58 10.00
N ASN A 38 -0.12 9.60 11.32
CA ASN A 38 0.35 10.71 12.14
C ASN A 38 1.87 10.92 12.00
N TRP A 39 2.65 9.83 11.91
CA TRP A 39 4.07 9.96 11.60
C TRP A 39 4.30 10.59 10.23
N LEU A 40 3.58 10.14 9.19
CA LEU A 40 3.68 10.71 7.84
C LEU A 40 3.35 12.22 7.85
N HIS A 41 2.45 12.64 8.74
CA HIS A 41 2.10 14.05 8.96
C HIS A 41 3.21 14.89 9.59
N THR A 42 4.14 14.26 10.32
CA THR A 42 5.30 14.97 10.93
C THR A 42 6.39 15.32 9.94
N LEU A 43 6.45 14.62 8.80
CA LEU A 43 7.41 14.91 7.74
C LEU A 43 7.03 16.21 7.02
N PRO A 44 8.00 17.00 6.54
CA PRO A 44 7.72 18.07 5.58
C PRO A 44 6.90 17.57 4.39
N LYS A 45 6.08 18.45 3.80
CA LYS A 45 5.25 18.11 2.64
C LYS A 45 6.09 17.44 1.54
N GLN A 46 5.63 16.29 1.05
CA GLN A 46 6.22 15.49 -0.03
C GLN A 46 7.66 15.05 0.24
N SER A 47 8.03 14.84 1.50
CA SER A 47 9.40 14.47 1.85
C SER A 47 9.57 13.01 2.25
N LEU A 48 10.78 12.51 1.97
CA LEU A 48 11.31 11.26 2.47
C LEU A 48 12.43 11.56 3.48
N PRO A 49 12.65 10.70 4.49
CA PRO A 49 13.77 10.85 5.44
C PRO A 49 15.12 10.95 4.73
N GLU A 50 15.93 11.96 5.04
CA GLU A 50 17.24 12.20 4.40
C GLU A 50 18.41 11.92 5.34
N THR A 51 18.15 11.84 6.64
CA THR A 51 19.17 11.72 7.68
C THR A 51 18.99 10.47 8.54
N ASP A 52 20.08 10.05 9.19
CA ASP A 52 20.04 8.90 10.11
C ASP A 52 19.03 9.12 11.24
N ASP A 53 18.95 10.34 11.79
CA ASP A 53 18.04 10.65 12.89
C ASP A 53 16.57 10.60 12.46
N GLU A 54 16.25 11.08 11.26
CA GLU A 54 14.89 10.96 10.69
C GLU A 54 14.50 9.50 10.47
N ILE A 55 15.40 8.65 9.99
CA ILE A 55 15.16 7.20 9.85
C ILE A 55 14.99 6.54 11.23
N VAL A 56 15.77 6.94 12.24
CA VAL A 56 15.57 6.42 13.62
C VAL A 56 14.16 6.74 14.09
N TYR A 57 13.69 7.96 13.87
CA TYR A 57 12.35 8.37 14.27
C TYR A 57 11.26 7.62 13.49
N GLU A 58 11.39 7.49 12.16
CA GLU A 58 10.52 6.65 11.33
C GLU A 58 10.40 5.23 11.86
N CYS A 59 11.54 4.59 12.13
CA CYS A 59 11.58 3.22 12.62
C CYS A 59 10.92 3.04 13.98
N GLN A 60 10.97 4.05 14.85
CA GLN A 60 10.26 4.04 16.14
C GLN A 60 8.74 4.06 15.93
N GLU A 61 8.23 4.94 15.06
CA GLU A 61 6.79 5.03 14.78
C GLU A 61 6.27 3.82 14.00
N LEU A 62 7.03 3.32 13.01
CA LEU A 62 6.70 2.11 12.28
C LEU A 62 6.64 0.88 13.21
N THR A 63 7.57 0.77 14.16
CA THR A 63 7.55 -0.32 15.15
C THR A 63 6.30 -0.25 16.02
N LYS A 64 5.92 0.93 16.51
CA LYS A 64 4.68 1.11 17.29
C LYS A 64 3.44 0.71 16.49
N ALA A 65 3.35 1.12 15.23
CA ALA A 65 2.23 0.80 14.35
C ALA A 65 2.14 -0.72 14.10
N ILE A 66 3.26 -1.36 13.79
CA ILE A 66 3.34 -2.82 13.57
C ILE A 66 2.96 -3.59 14.84
N GLU A 67 3.53 -3.23 15.99
CA GLU A 67 3.21 -3.90 17.26
C GLU A 67 1.74 -3.75 17.64
N CYS A 68 1.13 -2.59 17.36
CA CYS A 68 -0.31 -2.38 17.52
C CYS A 68 -1.10 -3.34 16.61
N GLY A 69 -0.76 -3.39 15.32
CA GLY A 69 -1.41 -4.26 14.35
C GLY A 69 -1.26 -5.75 14.68
N LEU A 70 -0.10 -6.17 15.19
CA LEU A 70 0.13 -7.55 15.64
C LEU A 70 -0.72 -7.91 16.87
N LYS A 71 -0.89 -7.00 17.83
CA LYS A 71 -1.80 -7.22 18.97
C LYS A 71 -3.25 -7.39 18.52
N TYR A 72 -3.69 -6.58 17.54
CA TYR A 72 -5.00 -6.75 16.93
C TYR A 72 -5.10 -8.09 16.19
N LYS A 73 -4.11 -8.45 15.36
CA LYS A 73 -4.01 -9.75 14.68
C LYS A 73 -4.18 -10.91 15.66
N ASP A 74 -3.46 -10.87 16.78
CA ASP A 74 -3.44 -11.93 17.78
C ASP A 74 -4.75 -12.05 18.55
N SER A 75 -5.44 -10.93 18.80
CA SER A 75 -6.68 -10.89 19.58
C SER A 75 -7.92 -11.12 18.73
N CYS A 76 -7.92 -10.66 17.48
CA CYS A 76 -9.14 -10.44 16.70
C CYS A 76 -9.26 -11.28 15.44
N MET A 77 -8.19 -11.92 14.98
CA MET A 77 -8.22 -12.75 13.78
C MET A 77 -8.37 -14.24 14.10
N THR A 78 -9.07 -14.95 13.22
CA THR A 78 -9.11 -16.41 13.23
C THR A 78 -7.73 -17.01 12.92
N PRO A 79 -7.44 -18.27 13.27
CA PRO A 79 -6.16 -18.91 12.95
C PRO A 79 -5.81 -18.83 11.46
N LEU A 80 -6.77 -19.07 10.56
CA LEU A 80 -6.52 -18.97 9.11
C LEU A 80 -6.17 -17.54 8.67
N GLN A 81 -6.87 -16.54 9.20
CA GLN A 81 -6.56 -15.14 8.92
C GLN A 81 -5.16 -14.75 9.45
N LYS A 82 -4.77 -15.25 10.62
CA LYS A 82 -3.43 -15.01 11.20
C LYS A 82 -2.32 -15.56 10.31
N GLU A 83 -2.47 -16.79 9.82
CA GLU A 83 -1.52 -17.41 8.90
C GLU A 83 -1.43 -16.64 7.58
N PHE A 84 -2.60 -16.28 7.00
CA PHE A 84 -2.64 -15.53 5.75
C PHE A 84 -2.03 -14.13 5.89
N VAL A 85 -2.35 -13.39 6.95
CA VAL A 85 -1.75 -12.08 7.23
C VAL A 85 -0.27 -12.20 7.56
N GLY A 86 0.16 -13.24 8.27
CA GLY A 86 1.58 -13.53 8.50
C GLY A 86 2.35 -13.64 7.18
N LEU A 87 1.87 -14.52 6.28
CA LEU A 87 2.46 -14.71 4.96
C LEU A 87 2.54 -13.40 4.15
N LEU A 88 1.53 -12.53 4.24
CA LEU A 88 1.53 -11.25 3.54
C LEU A 88 2.52 -10.23 4.13
N LEU A 89 2.78 -10.30 5.44
CA LEU A 89 3.60 -9.31 6.16
C LEU A 89 5.05 -9.73 6.34
N ASP A 90 5.41 -11.00 6.10
CA ASP A 90 6.78 -11.48 6.28
C ASP A 90 7.82 -10.62 5.54
N GLY A 91 7.55 -10.27 4.28
CA GLY A 91 8.44 -9.39 3.51
C GLY A 91 8.50 -7.96 4.05
N VAL A 92 7.41 -7.46 4.63
CA VAL A 92 7.37 -6.14 5.27
C VAL A 92 8.24 -6.13 6.54
N PHE A 93 8.17 -7.20 7.33
CA PHE A 93 8.98 -7.34 8.54
C PHE A 93 10.47 -7.47 8.22
N GLU A 94 10.83 -8.28 7.22
CA GLU A 94 12.21 -8.41 6.75
C GLU A 94 12.78 -7.06 6.28
N TYR A 95 12.03 -6.32 5.46
CA TYR A 95 12.42 -4.98 5.05
C TYR A 95 12.61 -4.07 6.26
N ARG A 96 11.61 -4.00 7.15
CA ARG A 96 11.65 -3.12 8.33
C ARG A 96 12.84 -3.45 9.21
N ASP A 97 13.11 -4.72 9.48
CA ASP A 97 14.25 -5.13 10.31
C ASP A 97 15.58 -4.72 9.65
N SER A 98 15.72 -4.98 8.34
CA SER A 98 16.92 -4.56 7.61
C SER A 98 17.07 -3.05 7.49
N PHE A 99 15.99 -2.29 7.28
CA PHE A 99 16.05 -0.84 7.09
C PHE A 99 16.28 -0.11 8.42
N CYS A 100 15.65 -0.59 9.49
CA CYS A 100 15.71 0.02 10.80
C CYS A 100 16.96 -0.35 11.60
N GLU A 101 17.65 -1.42 11.24
CA GLU A 101 18.95 -1.73 11.81
C GLU A 101 19.99 -0.64 11.47
N LYS A 102 20.55 -0.03 12.51
CA LYS A 102 21.55 1.04 12.33
C LYS A 102 22.81 0.49 11.68
N GLY A 103 23.23 1.12 10.59
CA GLY A 103 24.43 0.72 9.84
C GLY A 103 24.23 -0.51 8.94
N SER A 104 22.99 -0.98 8.76
CA SER A 104 22.70 -2.04 7.80
C SER A 104 23.09 -1.63 6.37
N ALA A 105 23.29 -2.63 5.51
CA ALA A 105 23.59 -2.39 4.10
C ALA A 105 22.45 -1.63 3.40
N LEU A 106 21.19 -1.99 3.69
CA LEU A 106 20.01 -1.35 3.10
C LEU A 106 19.89 0.12 3.50
N ARG A 107 20.03 0.43 4.80
CA ARG A 107 19.97 1.81 5.31
C ARG A 107 21.11 2.67 4.79
N THR A 108 22.32 2.10 4.72
CA THR A 108 23.51 2.80 4.20
C THR A 108 23.35 3.10 2.70
N LYS A 109 22.84 2.15 1.92
CA LYS A 109 22.53 2.34 0.50
C LYS A 109 21.42 3.40 0.33
N TYR A 110 20.36 3.34 1.13
CA TYR A 110 19.30 4.34 1.14
C TYR A 110 19.84 5.75 1.38
N LEU A 111 20.59 5.96 2.48
CA LEU A 111 21.15 7.27 2.85
C LEU A 111 22.07 7.86 1.77
N THR A 112 22.72 7.00 0.98
CA THR A 112 23.55 7.45 -0.16
C THR A 112 22.71 8.10 -1.27
N HIS A 113 21.44 7.71 -1.41
CA HIS A 113 20.53 8.19 -2.45
C HIS A 113 19.37 9.05 -1.91
N ALA A 114 19.22 9.15 -0.60
CA ALA A 114 18.04 9.72 0.06
C ALA A 114 17.75 11.16 -0.41
N THR A 115 18.77 12.02 -0.51
CA THR A 115 18.59 13.39 -1.01
C THR A 115 18.07 13.45 -2.44
N CYS A 116 18.52 12.53 -3.31
CA CYS A 116 18.02 12.49 -4.67
C CYS A 116 16.59 11.93 -4.74
N LEU A 117 16.31 10.86 -4.00
CA LEU A 117 14.98 10.27 -3.92
C LEU A 117 13.94 11.25 -3.35
N ASN A 118 14.32 12.03 -2.34
CA ASN A 118 13.51 13.10 -1.78
C ASN A 118 13.27 14.26 -2.77
N LYS A 119 14.15 14.46 -3.76
CA LYS A 119 13.89 15.39 -4.87
C LYS A 119 12.85 14.81 -5.84
N VAL A 120 12.90 13.50 -6.10
CA VAL A 120 11.92 12.81 -6.94
C VAL A 120 10.53 12.82 -6.29
N SER A 121 10.43 12.57 -4.97
CA SER A 121 9.16 12.57 -4.24
C SER A 121 8.42 13.92 -4.31
N LYS A 122 9.17 15.02 -4.48
CA LYS A 122 8.67 16.40 -4.62
C LYS A 122 8.33 16.79 -6.06
N SER A 123 8.46 15.87 -7.02
CA SER A 123 8.13 16.16 -8.43
C SER A 123 6.63 16.10 -8.69
N GLU A 124 6.15 16.93 -9.63
CA GLU A 124 4.75 16.90 -10.07
C GLU A 124 4.36 15.52 -10.61
N GLY A 125 5.30 14.81 -11.26
CA GLY A 125 5.08 13.46 -11.76
C GLY A 125 4.69 12.47 -10.66
N VAL A 126 5.28 12.56 -9.46
CA VAL A 126 4.89 11.71 -8.32
C VAL A 126 3.45 12.03 -7.89
N LYS A 127 3.09 13.32 -7.79
CA LYS A 127 1.72 13.73 -7.48
C LYS A 127 0.71 13.19 -8.51
N GLU A 128 1.00 13.36 -9.79
CA GLU A 128 0.17 12.85 -10.89
C GLU A 128 0.03 11.32 -10.83
N GLN A 129 1.08 10.58 -10.49
CA GLN A 129 1.01 9.13 -10.33
C GLN A 129 0.17 8.71 -9.12
N ILE A 130 0.24 9.44 -8.00
CA ILE A 130 -0.62 9.14 -6.84
C ILE A 130 -2.09 9.40 -7.19
N GLU A 131 -2.42 10.51 -7.86
CA GLU A 131 -3.79 10.75 -8.35
C GLU A 131 -4.26 9.62 -9.30
N TYR A 132 -3.37 9.17 -10.19
CA TYR A 132 -3.67 8.07 -11.10
C TYR A 132 -3.86 6.73 -10.39
N ILE A 133 -3.10 6.44 -9.32
CA ILE A 133 -3.32 5.27 -8.45
C ILE A 133 -4.75 5.28 -7.92
N LEU A 134 -5.22 6.43 -7.42
CA LEU A 134 -6.58 6.53 -6.88
C LEU A 134 -7.64 6.30 -7.94
N ALA A 135 -7.45 6.84 -9.14
CA ALA A 135 -8.34 6.56 -10.27
C ALA A 135 -8.32 5.07 -10.66
N VAL A 136 -7.15 4.41 -10.62
CA VAL A 136 -7.04 2.97 -10.89
C VAL A 136 -7.79 2.16 -9.82
N VAL A 137 -7.62 2.48 -8.54
CA VAL A 137 -8.32 1.82 -7.42
C VAL A 137 -9.83 2.01 -7.53
N GLU A 138 -10.28 3.23 -7.82
CA GLU A 138 -11.68 3.54 -8.06
C GLU A 138 -12.26 2.68 -9.19
N ASN A 139 -11.59 2.64 -10.32
CA ASN A 139 -12.08 1.92 -11.50
C ASN A 139 -12.03 0.39 -11.33
N MET A 140 -11.35 -0.13 -10.31
CA MET A 140 -11.30 -1.56 -10.00
C MET A 140 -12.68 -2.11 -9.63
N VAL A 141 -13.53 -1.33 -8.95
CA VAL A 141 -14.87 -1.80 -8.54
C VAL A 141 -15.81 -2.01 -9.72
N SER A 142 -15.55 -1.32 -10.83
CA SER A 142 -16.32 -1.40 -12.08
C SER A 142 -15.84 -2.54 -12.99
N GLN A 143 -14.74 -3.22 -12.65
CA GLN A 143 -14.21 -4.34 -13.44
C GLN A 143 -15.01 -5.62 -13.18
N LYS A 144 -15.09 -6.46 -14.21
CA LYS A 144 -15.62 -7.82 -14.07
C LYS A 144 -14.75 -8.62 -13.11
N ASP A 145 -15.34 -9.48 -12.31
CA ASP A 145 -14.60 -10.30 -11.34
C ASP A 145 -13.47 -11.13 -11.99
N SER A 146 -13.69 -11.63 -13.21
CA SER A 146 -12.69 -12.35 -14.00
C SER A 146 -11.48 -11.51 -14.37
N ASP A 147 -11.65 -10.19 -14.45
CA ASP A 147 -10.67 -9.25 -14.98
C ASP A 147 -9.96 -8.50 -13.83
N LYS A 148 -10.45 -8.57 -12.59
CA LYS A 148 -9.91 -7.83 -11.43
C LYS A 148 -8.43 -8.09 -11.17
N ILE A 149 -7.98 -9.33 -11.23
CA ILE A 149 -6.55 -9.67 -11.03
C ILE A 149 -5.71 -9.09 -12.17
N MET A 150 -6.17 -9.27 -13.41
CA MET A 150 -5.50 -8.75 -14.60
C MET A 150 -5.41 -7.22 -14.56
N TYR A 151 -6.50 -6.56 -14.20
CA TYR A 151 -6.60 -5.12 -14.03
C TYR A 151 -5.63 -4.62 -12.94
N ALA A 152 -5.64 -5.25 -11.76
CA ALA A 152 -4.75 -4.90 -10.66
C ALA A 152 -3.27 -5.05 -11.06
N CYS A 153 -2.93 -6.12 -11.78
CA CYS A 153 -1.58 -6.32 -12.28
C CYS A 153 -1.16 -5.30 -13.35
N CYS A 154 -2.06 -4.95 -14.28
CA CYS A 154 -1.79 -3.87 -15.23
C CYS A 154 -1.51 -2.55 -14.51
N GLY A 155 -2.35 -2.20 -13.54
CA GLY A 155 -2.23 -0.98 -12.76
C GLY A 155 -0.90 -0.95 -12.00
N TYR A 156 -0.61 -2.01 -11.25
CA TYR A 156 0.63 -2.18 -10.51
C TYR A 156 1.85 -2.01 -11.42
N ARG A 157 1.95 -2.77 -12.52
CA ARG A 157 3.12 -2.75 -13.40
C ARG A 157 3.33 -1.39 -14.07
N LYS A 158 2.25 -0.76 -14.52
CA LYS A 158 2.31 0.58 -15.13
C LYS A 158 2.80 1.63 -14.12
N ILE A 159 2.17 1.69 -12.95
CA ILE A 159 2.48 2.67 -11.90
C ILE A 159 3.91 2.46 -11.38
N HIS A 160 4.27 1.20 -11.10
CA HIS A 160 5.62 0.83 -10.71
C HIS A 160 6.65 1.27 -11.76
N GLY A 161 6.39 1.01 -13.04
CA GLY A 161 7.24 1.42 -14.16
C GLY A 161 7.46 2.93 -14.22
N GLU A 162 6.43 3.75 -14.00
CA GLU A 162 6.57 5.21 -13.98
C GLU A 162 7.41 5.70 -12.79
N PHE A 163 7.25 5.14 -11.59
CA PHE A 163 8.11 5.48 -10.45
C PHE A 163 9.57 5.12 -10.71
N LEU A 164 9.83 3.93 -11.27
CA LEU A 164 11.19 3.53 -11.62
C LEU A 164 11.79 4.45 -12.68
N LYS A 165 11.02 4.83 -13.69
CA LYS A 165 11.46 5.75 -14.74
C LYS A 165 11.81 7.13 -14.18
N MET A 166 10.97 7.71 -13.33
CA MET A 166 11.25 9.00 -12.68
C MET A 166 12.53 8.95 -11.83
N SER A 167 12.72 7.87 -11.09
CA SER A 167 13.94 7.65 -10.31
C SER A 167 15.17 7.46 -11.19
N LEU A 168 15.06 6.68 -12.26
CA LEU A 168 16.16 6.45 -13.20
C LEU A 168 16.59 7.75 -13.89
N ASP A 169 15.63 8.52 -14.41
CA ASP A 169 15.87 9.75 -15.15
C ASP A 169 16.49 10.84 -14.26
N THR A 170 16.20 10.82 -12.95
CA THR A 170 16.65 11.86 -12.00
C THR A 170 17.89 11.46 -11.20
N CYS A 171 17.96 10.21 -10.76
CA CYS A 171 18.91 9.73 -9.75
C CYS A 171 19.81 8.60 -10.23
N GLY A 172 19.55 8.06 -11.42
CA GLY A 172 20.32 6.95 -11.97
C GLY A 172 19.94 5.59 -11.38
N LYS A 173 20.54 4.55 -11.95
CA LYS A 173 20.13 3.15 -11.72
C LYS A 173 20.23 2.68 -10.27
N GLU A 174 21.29 3.08 -9.56
CA GLU A 174 21.53 2.64 -8.18
C GLU A 174 20.45 3.14 -7.20
N ALA A 175 19.93 4.35 -7.44
CA ALA A 175 18.79 4.89 -6.71
C ALA A 175 17.46 4.24 -7.13
N THR A 176 17.33 3.81 -8.39
CA THR A 176 16.15 3.07 -8.86
C THR A 176 15.97 1.76 -8.10
N ASP A 177 17.06 1.04 -7.82
CA ASP A 177 16.99 -0.18 -7.00
C ASP A 177 16.41 0.10 -5.61
N MET A 178 16.69 1.27 -5.02
CA MET A 178 16.12 1.65 -3.72
C MET A 178 14.61 1.90 -3.79
N VAL A 179 14.09 2.38 -4.93
CA VAL A 179 12.65 2.55 -5.13
C VAL A 179 11.95 1.18 -5.19
N ILE A 180 12.59 0.16 -5.77
CA ILE A 180 12.06 -1.21 -5.78
C ILE A 180 11.95 -1.75 -4.36
N GLU A 181 13.00 -1.58 -3.55
CA GLU A 181 12.99 -1.99 -2.15
C GLU A 181 11.90 -1.25 -1.35
N PHE A 182 11.77 0.07 -1.57
CA PHE A 182 10.75 0.88 -0.92
C PHE A 182 9.32 0.47 -1.31
N ILE A 183 9.05 0.15 -2.58
CA ILE A 183 7.72 -0.34 -2.99
C ILE A 183 7.45 -1.72 -2.38
N SER A 184 8.48 -2.58 -2.31
CA SER A 184 8.39 -3.90 -1.69
C SER A 184 8.04 -3.82 -0.19
N MET A 185 8.41 -2.74 0.50
CA MET A 185 7.98 -2.49 1.89
C MET A 185 6.46 -2.39 2.01
N PHE A 186 5.77 -1.74 1.08
CA PHE A 186 4.32 -1.51 1.19
C PHE A 186 3.50 -2.68 0.64
N MET A 187 3.99 -3.28 -0.45
CA MET A 187 3.21 -4.24 -1.22
C MET A 187 3.65 -5.70 -0.98
N ALA A 188 4.70 -5.90 -0.18
CA ALA A 188 5.45 -7.15 -0.12
C ALA A 188 5.89 -7.60 -1.53
N GLN A 189 6.31 -8.86 -1.66
CA GLN A 189 6.70 -9.43 -2.95
C GLN A 189 5.49 -9.97 -3.75
N LEU A 190 4.28 -9.90 -3.20
CA LEU A 190 3.12 -10.58 -3.77
C LEU A 190 2.74 -10.06 -5.17
N PRO A 191 2.64 -8.75 -5.43
CA PRO A 191 2.36 -8.27 -6.78
C PRO A 191 3.45 -8.65 -7.77
N ASP A 192 4.71 -8.70 -7.35
CA ASP A 192 5.78 -9.12 -8.23
C ASP A 192 5.66 -10.59 -8.63
N VAL A 193 5.28 -11.47 -7.70
CA VAL A 193 5.03 -12.88 -7.99
C VAL A 193 3.80 -13.05 -8.89
N LEU A 194 2.69 -12.39 -8.57
CA LEU A 194 1.43 -12.53 -9.32
C LEU A 194 1.49 -11.90 -10.71
N CYS A 195 2.24 -10.81 -10.85
CA CYS A 195 2.24 -9.99 -12.06
C CYS A 195 3.53 -10.11 -12.88
N ASN A 196 4.42 -11.08 -12.59
CA ASN A 196 5.73 -11.24 -13.26
C ASN A 196 5.66 -11.39 -14.79
N SER A 197 4.54 -11.88 -15.32
CA SER A 197 4.39 -12.15 -16.74
C SER A 197 3.89 -10.94 -17.54
N MET A 198 3.94 -9.74 -16.96
CA MET A 198 3.34 -8.53 -17.52
C MET A 198 4.25 -7.32 -17.34
N ASP A 199 4.22 -6.41 -18.30
CA ASP A 199 4.93 -5.13 -18.23
C ASP A 199 4.00 -3.93 -17.94
N GLY A 200 2.68 -4.11 -18.02
CA GLY A 200 1.68 -3.08 -17.74
C GLY A 200 1.45 -2.09 -18.89
N THR A 201 2.23 -2.21 -19.96
CA THR A 201 2.17 -1.35 -21.16
C THR A 201 1.57 -2.06 -22.37
N GLU A 202 1.29 -3.37 -22.26
CA GLU A 202 0.71 -4.15 -23.36
C GLU A 202 -0.67 -3.62 -23.76
N ASP A 203 -1.07 -3.84 -25.02
CA ASP A 203 -2.37 -3.42 -25.57
C ASP A 203 -3.58 -3.83 -24.70
N ARG A 204 -3.50 -4.99 -24.04
CA ARG A 204 -4.54 -5.45 -23.10
C ARG A 204 -4.65 -4.54 -21.87
N CYS A 205 -3.52 -4.08 -21.33
CA CYS A 205 -3.48 -3.20 -20.17
C CYS A 205 -3.93 -1.79 -20.53
N GLN A 206 -3.54 -1.30 -21.72
CA GLN A 206 -4.00 0.00 -22.22
C GLN A 206 -5.52 0.06 -22.41
N LYS A 207 -6.15 -1.08 -22.78
CA LYS A 207 -7.62 -1.18 -22.92
C LYS A 207 -8.35 -1.32 -21.59
N LEU A 208 -7.72 -1.93 -20.59
CA LEU A 208 -8.32 -2.18 -19.29
C LEU A 208 -8.21 -0.98 -18.35
N LEU A 209 -7.06 -0.29 -18.36
CA LEU A 209 -6.79 0.79 -17.45
C LEU A 209 -7.44 2.11 -17.89
N PRO A 210 -7.78 3.00 -16.94
CA PRO A 210 -8.16 4.36 -17.28
C PRO A 210 -7.01 5.08 -18.02
N PRO A 211 -7.31 6.03 -18.93
CA PRO A 211 -6.31 6.82 -19.62
C PRO A 211 -5.32 7.50 -18.65
N PRO A 212 -4.03 7.67 -19.01
CA PRO A 212 -3.10 8.45 -18.20
C PRO A 212 -3.66 9.83 -17.82
N GLY A 213 -3.44 10.26 -16.58
CA GLY A 213 -3.95 11.55 -16.06
C GLY A 213 -5.44 11.54 -15.69
N THR A 214 -6.12 10.39 -15.74
CA THR A 214 -7.47 10.26 -15.18
C THR A 214 -7.42 10.56 -13.69
N LYS A 215 -8.29 11.47 -13.23
CA LYS A 215 -8.47 11.82 -11.82
C LYS A 215 -9.64 11.03 -11.23
N VAL A 216 -9.64 10.93 -9.90
CA VAL A 216 -10.75 10.38 -9.11
C VAL A 216 -12.07 11.10 -9.40
N SER A 217 -13.18 10.36 -9.46
CA SER A 217 -14.51 10.95 -9.66
C SER A 217 -15.03 11.67 -8.41
N SER A 218 -16.00 12.55 -8.62
CA SER A 218 -16.73 13.23 -7.53
C SER A 218 -17.43 12.26 -6.59
N ASP A 219 -17.81 11.07 -7.07
CA ASP A 219 -18.60 10.12 -6.28
C ASP A 219 -17.73 9.45 -5.22
N LEU A 220 -16.48 9.09 -5.57
CA LEU A 220 -15.54 8.53 -4.60
C LEU A 220 -15.15 9.56 -3.54
N LYS A 221 -15.07 10.85 -3.88
CA LYS A 221 -14.72 11.94 -2.95
C LYS A 221 -15.62 12.03 -1.71
N ASN A 222 -16.83 11.47 -1.77
CA ASN A 222 -17.78 11.47 -0.65
C ASN A 222 -17.79 10.16 0.16
N THR A 223 -16.77 9.32 0.02
CA THR A 223 -16.68 8.03 0.72
C THR A 223 -15.71 8.09 1.88
N ALA A 224 -16.00 7.34 2.96
CA ALA A 224 -15.08 7.22 4.10
C ALA A 224 -13.69 6.66 3.71
N LEU A 225 -13.63 5.83 2.65
CA LEU A 225 -12.37 5.36 2.10
C LEU A 225 -11.56 6.50 1.49
N PHE A 226 -12.22 7.41 0.76
CA PHE A 226 -11.55 8.57 0.19
C PHE A 226 -11.12 9.57 1.26
N GLU A 227 -11.97 9.84 2.26
CA GLU A 227 -11.59 10.68 3.41
C GLU A 227 -10.34 10.14 4.11
N PHE A 228 -10.27 8.82 4.33
CA PHE A 228 -9.08 8.19 4.90
C PHE A 228 -7.84 8.34 4.00
N ILE A 229 -7.98 8.10 2.70
CA ILE A 229 -6.88 8.23 1.73
C ILE A 229 -6.41 9.68 1.64
N GLU A 230 -7.34 10.64 1.63
CA GLU A 230 -7.06 12.07 1.59
C GLU A 230 -6.31 12.52 2.84
N ASP A 231 -6.76 12.09 4.02
CA ASP A 231 -6.05 12.36 5.27
C ASP A 231 -4.64 11.75 5.26
N ALA A 232 -4.54 10.45 4.94
CA ALA A 232 -3.27 9.73 4.88
C ALA A 232 -2.27 10.36 3.89
N LEU A 233 -2.76 10.88 2.77
CA LEU A 233 -1.93 11.44 1.70
C LEU A 233 -1.91 12.98 1.68
N SER A 234 -2.49 13.66 2.67
CA SER A 234 -2.59 15.12 2.71
C SER A 234 -1.24 15.84 2.67
N ASN A 235 -0.19 15.18 3.19
CA ASN A 235 1.19 15.65 3.09
C ASN A 235 1.85 15.37 1.74
N TRP A 236 1.24 14.58 0.87
CA TRP A 236 1.80 14.14 -0.42
C TRP A 236 1.09 14.75 -1.62
N ILE A 237 -0.22 14.91 -1.53
CA ILE A 237 -1.05 15.45 -2.62
C ILE A 237 -2.15 16.35 -2.07
N ASP A 238 -2.47 17.39 -2.83
CA ASP A 238 -3.67 18.21 -2.59
C ASP A 238 -4.79 17.62 -3.45
N LEU A 239 -5.70 16.87 -2.82
CA LEU A 239 -6.79 16.12 -3.49
C LEU A 239 -8.08 16.94 -3.68
#